data_AF-A0A484DH95-F1
#
_entry.id   AF-A0A484DH95-F1
#
_cell.length_a   1.000
_cell.length_b   1.000
_cell.length_c   1.000
_cell.angle_alpha   90.00
_cell.angle_beta   90.00
_cell.angle_gamma   90.00
#
_symmetry.space_group_name_H-M   'P 1'
#
loop_
_entity.id
_entity.type
_entity.pdbx_description
1 polymer ?
#
loop_
_entity_poly.entity_id
_entity_poly.type
_entity_poly.pdbx_seq_one_letter_code
_entity_poly.pdbx_strand_id
1 'polypeptide(L)'
;MSAILDLDQIACSGNGVEHDIETPHGVLHVTMRGVPKGNRPVILTYHDIGLNHKSCFNTLFNYEDMQEITQHFAVVHVDAPGQQEGAPPFPTGYRYPTMDELAEMLPSVMTQLKVNSVIGIGVGAGAYILTRFALNNPTLVEGLVLINVDPCAEGWIDWAASKLSGWTSNLVDVIMAHHFSTDELTENQELIQTYRLHIAQDINQDNLALFCGSYQYRRDLEIERPIVGLNEDTVNTLTCPALLVVGDTSPAVEAVVECNSRLNPTKTTLLKMADCGGLPQVVQPGKLAEAFKYFVQGMGYMPTSGMTRLARSRTTSSSSITSMDSSRSRNNLNSLLEGSAMGALDNQAGPQTMEVSC
;
A
#
# COMPACT_ATOMS: atom_id res chain seq x y z
N MET A 1 -31.37 -16.70 -17.05
CA MET A 1 -31.31 -17.35 -15.72
C MET A 1 -30.08 -16.81 -15.03
N SER A 2 -30.29 -15.90 -14.08
CA SER A 2 -29.22 -15.26 -13.31
C SER A 2 -28.66 -16.29 -12.34
N ALA A 3 -27.39 -16.66 -12.49
CA ALA A 3 -26.68 -17.45 -11.50
C ALA A 3 -26.47 -16.55 -10.28
N ILE A 4 -27.23 -16.80 -9.23
CA ILE A 4 -27.00 -16.26 -7.90
C ILE A 4 -25.65 -16.83 -7.46
N LEU A 5 -24.63 -15.98 -7.36
CA LEU A 5 -23.32 -16.35 -6.83
C LEU A 5 -23.49 -16.75 -5.35
N ASP A 6 -23.28 -18.03 -5.04
CA ASP A 6 -23.34 -18.57 -3.69
C ASP A 6 -22.13 -18.09 -2.89
N LEU A 7 -22.39 -17.14 -1.98
CA LEU A 7 -21.43 -16.58 -1.02
C LEU A 7 -20.78 -17.65 -0.12
N ASP A 8 -21.38 -18.84 -0.02
CA ASP A 8 -20.90 -19.94 0.82
C ASP A 8 -19.66 -20.67 0.25
N GLN A 9 -19.36 -20.56 -1.06
CA GLN A 9 -18.13 -21.14 -1.62
C GLN A 9 -16.86 -20.34 -1.29
N ILE A 10 -17.00 -19.09 -0.83
CA ILE A 10 -15.90 -18.16 -0.55
C ILE A 10 -15.13 -18.54 0.72
N ALA A 11 -15.73 -19.33 1.62
CA ALA A 11 -15.18 -19.62 2.94
C ALA A 11 -14.16 -20.78 3.00
N CYS A 12 -14.07 -21.63 1.97
CA CYS A 12 -13.38 -22.93 2.08
C CYS A 12 -12.03 -23.07 1.35
N SER A 13 -11.59 -22.05 0.61
CA SER A 13 -10.37 -22.13 -0.20
C SER A 13 -9.33 -21.14 0.32
N GLY A 14 -8.15 -21.62 0.72
CA GLY A 14 -6.99 -20.74 0.97
C GLY A 14 -6.51 -19.98 -0.29
N ASN A 15 -7.10 -20.29 -1.45
CA ASN A 15 -6.97 -19.58 -2.72
C ASN A 15 -8.22 -18.74 -2.96
N GLY A 16 -8.06 -17.50 -3.42
CA GLY A 16 -9.18 -16.61 -3.73
C GLY A 16 -10.11 -17.16 -4.81
N VAL A 17 -11.34 -16.64 -4.85
CA VAL A 17 -12.34 -16.96 -5.87
C VAL A 17 -12.18 -15.98 -7.03
N GLU A 18 -11.96 -16.51 -8.23
CA GLU A 18 -11.82 -15.72 -9.45
C GLU A 18 -13.17 -15.47 -10.11
N HIS A 19 -13.37 -14.27 -10.63
CA HIS A 19 -14.58 -13.85 -11.35
C HIS A 19 -14.20 -13.03 -12.57
N ASP A 20 -14.83 -13.33 -13.70
CA ASP A 20 -14.79 -12.50 -14.90
C ASP A 20 -16.05 -11.63 -14.94
N ILE A 21 -15.87 -10.34 -14.70
CA ILE A 21 -16.96 -9.37 -14.52
C ILE A 21 -17.18 -8.65 -15.85
N GLU A 22 -18.36 -8.84 -16.44
CA GLU A 22 -18.78 -8.07 -17.62
C GLU A 22 -19.03 -6.60 -17.24
N THR A 23 -18.40 -5.69 -17.97
CA THR A 23 -18.53 -4.23 -17.78
C THR A 23 -18.85 -3.55 -19.12
N PRO A 24 -19.24 -2.27 -19.13
CA PRO A 24 -19.47 -1.53 -20.38
C PRO A 24 -18.27 -1.50 -21.34
N HIS A 25 -17.04 -1.68 -20.83
CA HIS A 25 -15.79 -1.56 -21.57
C HIS A 25 -15.04 -2.89 -21.72
N GLY A 26 -15.76 -4.01 -21.59
CA GLY A 26 -15.21 -5.36 -21.70
C GLY A 26 -15.19 -6.13 -20.38
N VAL A 27 -14.51 -7.26 -20.36
CA VAL A 27 -14.42 -8.14 -19.18
C VAL A 27 -13.27 -7.70 -18.29
N LEU A 28 -13.53 -7.63 -16.98
CA LEU A 28 -12.52 -7.38 -15.96
C LEU A 28 -12.37 -8.62 -15.07
N HIS A 29 -11.16 -9.17 -15.04
CA HIS A 29 -10.85 -10.30 -14.18
C HIS A 29 -10.58 -9.81 -12.75
N VAL A 30 -11.21 -10.44 -11.76
CA VAL A 30 -10.99 -10.12 -10.35
C VAL A 30 -10.82 -11.38 -9.51
N THR A 31 -9.98 -11.30 -8.48
CA THR A 31 -9.80 -12.35 -7.48
C THR A 31 -10.27 -11.85 -6.12
N MET A 32 -11.31 -12.48 -5.57
CA MET A 32 -11.85 -12.17 -4.25
C MET A 32 -11.25 -13.08 -3.18
N ARG A 33 -10.73 -12.50 -2.09
CA ARG A 33 -10.23 -13.22 -0.92
C ARG A 33 -10.98 -12.79 0.33
N GLY A 34 -11.41 -13.77 1.13
CA GLY A 34 -12.21 -13.53 2.33
C GLY A 34 -13.67 -13.16 2.02
N VAL A 35 -14.49 -13.08 3.07
CA VAL A 35 -15.92 -12.79 2.95
C VAL A 35 -16.22 -11.38 3.47
N PRO A 36 -16.99 -10.54 2.74
CA PRO A 36 -17.37 -9.22 3.22
C PRO A 36 -18.16 -9.32 4.53
N LYS A 37 -17.82 -8.50 5.53
CA LYS A 37 -18.39 -8.58 6.88
C LYS A 37 -19.26 -7.36 7.17
N GLY A 38 -20.57 -7.55 7.15
CA GLY A 38 -21.55 -6.50 7.48
C GLY A 38 -21.39 -5.29 6.55
N ASN A 39 -21.34 -4.09 7.15
CA ASN A 39 -21.14 -2.84 6.41
C ASN A 39 -19.67 -2.41 6.29
N ARG A 40 -18.70 -3.31 6.53
CA ARG A 40 -17.29 -2.96 6.35
C ARG A 40 -16.97 -2.81 4.87
N PRO A 41 -16.13 -1.83 4.50
CA PRO A 41 -15.67 -1.69 3.13
C PRO A 41 -14.83 -2.90 2.72
N VAL A 42 -14.72 -3.12 1.41
CA VAL A 42 -13.79 -4.11 0.83
C VAL A 42 -12.49 -3.41 0.45
N ILE A 43 -11.35 -4.08 0.67
CA ILE A 43 -10.08 -3.58 0.15
C ILE A 43 -10.03 -3.91 -1.34
N LEU A 44 -10.02 -2.88 -2.19
CA LEU A 44 -9.96 -3.02 -3.64
C LEU A 44 -8.54 -2.67 -4.11
N THR A 45 -7.87 -3.57 -4.83
CA THR A 45 -6.51 -3.30 -5.33
C THR A 45 -6.49 -3.14 -6.84
N TYR A 46 -5.69 -2.20 -7.35
CA TYR A 46 -5.44 -2.03 -8.77
C TYR A 46 -3.93 -1.90 -9.04
N HIS A 47 -3.38 -2.77 -9.87
CA HIS A 47 -1.94 -2.86 -10.10
C HIS A 47 -1.42 -1.83 -11.11
N ASP A 48 -0.09 -1.76 -11.26
CA ASP A 48 0.57 -0.89 -12.22
C ASP A 48 0.87 -1.60 -13.55
N ILE A 49 1.33 -0.85 -14.56
CA ILE A 49 1.74 -1.37 -15.87
C ILE A 49 2.87 -2.40 -15.76
N GLY A 50 2.77 -3.48 -16.55
CA GLY A 50 3.73 -4.58 -16.50
C GLY A 50 3.61 -5.50 -15.28
N LEU A 51 2.62 -5.27 -14.42
CA LEU A 51 2.30 -6.12 -13.30
C LEU A 51 0.89 -6.70 -13.46
N ASN A 52 0.54 -7.62 -12.58
CA ASN A 52 -0.83 -8.03 -12.29
C ASN A 52 -1.01 -8.06 -10.77
N HIS A 53 -2.18 -8.45 -10.26
CA HIS A 53 -2.42 -8.44 -8.81
C HIS A 53 -1.43 -9.33 -8.04
N LYS A 54 -0.98 -10.43 -8.64
CA LYS A 54 -0.05 -11.38 -8.00
C LYS A 54 1.31 -10.73 -7.83
N SER A 55 1.90 -10.22 -8.91
CA SER A 55 3.23 -9.59 -8.87
C SER A 55 3.24 -8.22 -8.19
N CYS A 56 2.10 -7.53 -8.13
CA CYS A 56 2.00 -6.23 -7.49
C CYS A 56 1.72 -6.32 -5.97
N PHE A 57 0.88 -7.25 -5.53
CA PHE A 57 0.32 -7.23 -4.17
C PHE A 57 0.51 -8.49 -3.33
N ASN A 58 0.83 -9.66 -3.90
CA ASN A 58 0.92 -10.89 -3.07
C ASN A 58 1.96 -10.75 -1.96
N THR A 59 3.11 -10.12 -2.22
CA THR A 59 4.14 -9.89 -1.18
C THR A 59 3.59 -9.11 0.01
N LEU A 60 2.82 -8.04 -0.24
CA LEU A 60 2.20 -7.23 0.81
C LEU A 60 1.10 -8.01 1.53
N PHE A 61 0.16 -8.60 0.81
CA PHE A 61 -1.03 -9.24 1.39
C PHE A 61 -0.74 -10.59 2.06
N ASN A 62 0.39 -11.22 1.73
CA ASN A 62 0.88 -12.41 2.44
C ASN A 62 1.83 -12.08 3.60
N TYR A 63 2.17 -10.81 3.81
CA TYR A 63 2.99 -10.39 4.94
C TYR A 63 2.21 -10.52 6.26
N GLU A 64 2.86 -11.02 7.32
CA GLU A 64 2.23 -11.34 8.60
C GLU A 64 1.40 -10.17 9.17
N ASP A 65 1.97 -8.96 9.21
CA ASP A 65 1.28 -7.76 9.72
C ASP A 65 0.06 -7.37 8.86
N MET A 66 0.09 -7.65 7.55
CA MET A 66 -1.04 -7.39 6.65
C MET A 66 -2.13 -8.46 6.78
N GLN A 67 -1.77 -9.69 7.15
CA GLN A 67 -2.73 -10.75 7.43
C GLN A 67 -3.61 -10.42 8.65
N GLU A 68 -3.07 -9.75 9.67
CA GLU A 68 -3.87 -9.25 10.80
C GLU A 68 -4.98 -8.28 10.34
N ILE A 69 -4.69 -7.47 9.33
CA ILE A 69 -5.63 -6.50 8.75
C ILE A 69 -6.67 -7.24 7.91
N THR A 70 -6.24 -8.10 7.00
CA THR A 70 -7.12 -8.82 6.06
C THR A 70 -8.02 -9.86 6.72
N GLN A 71 -7.79 -10.25 7.98
CA GLN A 71 -8.78 -10.99 8.78
C GLN A 71 -10.08 -10.20 9.00
N HIS A 72 -10.03 -8.86 8.92
CA HIS A 72 -11.14 -7.96 9.20
C HIS A 72 -11.86 -7.44 7.96
N PHE A 73 -11.26 -7.60 6.78
CA PHE A 73 -11.75 -7.07 5.51
C PHE A 73 -11.71 -8.16 4.43
N ALA A 74 -12.70 -8.18 3.54
CA ALA A 74 -12.51 -8.89 2.29
C ALA A 74 -11.60 -8.07 1.36
N VAL A 75 -10.93 -8.76 0.45
CA VAL A 75 -10.03 -8.16 -0.53
C VAL A 75 -10.50 -8.55 -1.92
N VAL A 76 -10.62 -7.58 -2.81
CA VAL A 76 -10.87 -7.79 -4.23
C VAL A 76 -9.66 -7.27 -5.00
N HIS A 77 -8.95 -8.18 -5.62
CA HIS A 77 -7.84 -7.88 -6.50
C HIS A 77 -8.35 -7.73 -7.93
N VAL A 78 -8.10 -6.58 -8.55
CA VAL A 78 -8.46 -6.33 -9.96
C VAL A 78 -7.23 -6.52 -10.82
N ASP A 79 -7.37 -7.31 -11.89
CA ASP A 79 -6.42 -7.34 -12.99
C ASP A 79 -6.96 -6.49 -14.15
N ALA A 80 -6.14 -5.56 -14.63
CA ALA A 80 -6.48 -4.75 -15.80
C ALA A 80 -6.73 -5.67 -17.01
N PRO A 81 -7.58 -5.25 -17.97
CA PRO A 81 -7.96 -6.10 -19.09
C PRO A 81 -6.78 -6.74 -19.82
N GLY A 82 -6.75 -8.07 -19.89
CA GLY A 82 -5.69 -8.82 -20.58
C GLY A 82 -4.35 -8.90 -19.84
N GLN A 83 -4.26 -8.42 -18.60
CA GLN A 83 -3.08 -8.49 -17.75
C GLN A 83 -3.13 -9.66 -16.75
N GLN A 84 -4.28 -10.33 -16.61
CA GLN A 84 -4.39 -11.54 -15.79
C GLN A 84 -3.53 -12.68 -16.35
N GLU A 85 -3.11 -13.60 -15.48
CA GLU A 85 -2.27 -14.73 -15.85
C GLU A 85 -2.96 -15.61 -16.91
N GLY A 86 -2.23 -15.94 -17.98
CA GLY A 86 -2.77 -16.77 -19.06
C GLY A 86 -3.80 -16.06 -19.96
N ALA A 87 -3.92 -14.74 -19.90
CA ALA A 87 -4.85 -13.99 -20.76
C ALA A 87 -4.55 -14.20 -22.25
N PRO A 88 -5.59 -14.48 -23.08
CA PRO A 88 -5.41 -14.56 -24.52
C PRO A 88 -5.08 -13.17 -25.10
N PRO A 89 -4.35 -13.10 -26.23
CA PRO A 89 -4.09 -11.83 -26.89
C PRO A 89 -5.40 -11.24 -27.42
N PHE A 90 -5.57 -9.93 -27.28
CA PHE A 90 -6.66 -9.22 -27.94
C PHE A 90 -6.49 -9.25 -29.46
N PRO A 91 -7.60 -9.19 -30.24
CA PRO A 91 -7.52 -9.11 -31.69
C PRO A 91 -6.73 -7.88 -32.17
N THR A 92 -6.08 -7.99 -33.33
CA THR A 92 -5.44 -6.82 -33.97
C THR A 92 -6.45 -5.70 -34.20
N GLY A 93 -6.10 -4.47 -33.80
CA GLY A 93 -6.99 -3.30 -33.90
C GLY A 93 -8.01 -3.20 -32.76
N TYR A 94 -7.90 -4.03 -31.72
CA TYR A 94 -8.71 -3.89 -30.52
C TYR A 94 -8.54 -2.49 -29.90
N ARG A 95 -9.67 -1.80 -29.66
CA ARG A 95 -9.68 -0.53 -28.95
C ARG A 95 -9.63 -0.81 -27.45
N TYR A 96 -8.43 -0.73 -26.89
CA TYR A 96 -8.23 -0.88 -25.45
C TYR A 96 -8.87 0.29 -24.67
N PRO A 97 -9.46 0.05 -23.48
CA PRO A 97 -10.05 1.12 -22.69
C PRO A 97 -9.04 2.19 -22.27
N THR A 98 -9.42 3.46 -22.34
CA THR A 98 -8.66 4.59 -21.78
C THR A 98 -8.60 4.52 -20.25
N MET A 99 -7.70 5.27 -19.61
CA MET A 99 -7.62 5.29 -18.13
C MET A 99 -8.94 5.72 -17.46
N ASP A 100 -9.71 6.62 -18.09
CA ASP A 100 -11.02 7.02 -17.60
C ASP A 100 -12.05 5.88 -17.76
N GLU A 101 -12.08 5.22 -18.92
CA GLU A 101 -12.95 4.06 -19.18
C GLU A 101 -12.60 2.89 -18.24
N LEU A 102 -11.31 2.66 -17.92
CA LEU A 102 -10.90 1.66 -16.92
C LEU A 102 -11.48 1.96 -15.53
N ALA A 103 -11.54 3.24 -15.12
CA ALA A 103 -12.18 3.63 -13.86
C ALA A 103 -13.71 3.41 -13.90
N GLU A 104 -14.35 3.59 -15.05
CA GLU A 104 -15.78 3.33 -15.26
C GLU A 104 -16.15 1.83 -15.22
N MET A 105 -15.17 0.92 -15.28
CA MET A 105 -15.40 -0.53 -15.12
C MET A 105 -15.66 -0.91 -13.65
N LEU A 106 -15.10 -0.16 -12.69
CA LEU A 106 -15.12 -0.51 -11.26
C LEU A 106 -16.51 -0.51 -10.59
N PRO A 107 -17.46 0.39 -10.93
CA PRO A 107 -18.85 0.28 -10.46
C PRO A 107 -19.50 -1.08 -10.76
N SER A 108 -19.15 -1.71 -11.89
CA SER A 108 -19.68 -3.04 -12.27
C SER A 108 -19.16 -4.13 -11.34
N VAL A 109 -17.89 -4.05 -10.94
CA VAL A 109 -17.28 -4.95 -9.94
C VAL A 109 -18.03 -4.85 -8.62
N MET A 110 -18.26 -3.63 -8.15
CA MET A 110 -18.97 -3.39 -6.90
C MET A 110 -20.40 -3.92 -6.93
N THR A 111 -21.11 -3.70 -8.04
CA THR A 111 -22.50 -4.14 -8.21
C THR A 111 -22.60 -5.66 -8.23
N GLN A 112 -21.76 -6.34 -9.02
CA GLN A 112 -21.82 -7.81 -9.18
C GLN A 112 -21.37 -8.55 -7.92
N LEU A 113 -20.36 -8.03 -7.21
CA LEU A 113 -19.88 -8.60 -5.95
C LEU A 113 -20.65 -8.10 -4.71
N LYS A 114 -21.68 -7.27 -4.89
CA LYS A 114 -22.52 -6.68 -3.82
C LYS A 114 -21.68 -5.95 -2.76
N VAL A 115 -20.69 -5.19 -3.20
CA VAL A 115 -19.83 -4.36 -2.35
C VAL A 115 -20.42 -2.95 -2.26
N ASN A 116 -20.64 -2.47 -1.03
CA ASN A 116 -21.22 -1.15 -0.79
C ASN A 116 -20.21 -0.01 -0.97
N SER A 117 -18.99 -0.24 -0.48
CA SER A 117 -17.92 0.76 -0.43
C SER A 117 -16.55 0.07 -0.40
N VAL A 118 -15.50 0.80 -0.80
CA VAL A 118 -14.14 0.27 -0.86
C VAL A 118 -13.11 1.18 -0.19
N ILE A 119 -12.04 0.54 0.29
CA ILE A 119 -10.75 1.20 0.54
C ILE A 119 -9.82 0.77 -0.59
N GLY A 120 -9.45 1.72 -1.45
CA GLY A 120 -8.63 1.45 -2.63
C GLY A 120 -7.13 1.41 -2.30
N ILE A 121 -6.39 0.47 -2.88
CA ILE A 121 -4.92 0.45 -2.89
C ILE A 121 -4.45 0.35 -4.34
N GLY A 122 -3.85 1.42 -4.84
CA GLY A 122 -3.38 1.51 -6.23
C GLY A 122 -1.89 1.74 -6.31
N VAL A 123 -1.25 1.19 -7.35
CA VAL A 123 0.16 1.48 -7.69
C VAL A 123 0.21 2.08 -9.10
N GLY A 124 0.89 3.21 -9.27
CA GLY A 124 1.09 3.89 -10.56
C GLY A 124 -0.20 4.07 -11.36
N ALA A 125 -0.35 3.36 -12.48
CA ALA A 125 -1.56 3.34 -13.30
C ALA A 125 -2.82 2.97 -12.48
N GLY A 126 -2.72 2.00 -11.58
CA GLY A 126 -3.82 1.63 -10.69
C GLY A 126 -4.14 2.72 -9.66
N ALA A 127 -3.15 3.48 -9.21
CA ALA A 127 -3.37 4.64 -8.34
C ALA A 127 -4.12 5.76 -9.08
N TYR A 128 -3.77 6.01 -10.35
CA TYR A 128 -4.49 6.94 -11.21
C TYR A 128 -5.95 6.50 -11.40
N ILE A 129 -6.18 5.23 -11.78
CA ILE A 129 -7.53 4.68 -12.03
C ILE A 129 -8.40 4.78 -10.79
N LEU A 130 -7.89 4.38 -9.61
CA LEU A 130 -8.64 4.47 -8.36
C LEU A 130 -8.92 5.92 -7.95
N THR A 131 -8.01 6.84 -8.25
CA THR A 131 -8.25 8.27 -8.02
C THR A 131 -9.37 8.79 -8.92
N ARG A 132 -9.33 8.49 -10.23
CA ARG A 132 -10.42 8.85 -11.15
C ARG A 132 -11.75 8.22 -10.73
N PHE A 133 -11.74 6.96 -10.30
CA PHE A 133 -12.93 6.28 -9.80
C PHE A 133 -13.53 6.98 -8.58
N ALA A 134 -12.69 7.40 -7.63
CA ALA A 134 -13.13 8.13 -6.44
C ALA A 134 -13.65 9.54 -6.76
N LEU A 135 -13.07 10.24 -7.74
CA LEU A 135 -13.59 11.52 -8.22
C LEU A 135 -14.98 11.35 -8.86
N ASN A 136 -15.17 10.29 -9.64
CA ASN A 136 -16.43 10.02 -10.33
C ASN A 136 -17.53 9.47 -9.39
N ASN A 137 -17.13 8.70 -8.35
CA ASN A 137 -18.05 7.99 -7.47
C ASN A 137 -17.65 8.15 -5.99
N PRO A 138 -17.65 9.37 -5.43
CA PRO A 138 -17.11 9.65 -4.10
C PRO A 138 -17.82 8.92 -2.97
N THR A 139 -19.08 8.50 -3.17
CA THR A 139 -19.84 7.73 -2.16
C THR A 139 -19.44 6.26 -2.08
N LEU A 140 -18.73 5.73 -3.10
CA LEU A 140 -18.29 4.33 -3.14
C LEU A 140 -16.89 4.14 -2.56
N VAL A 141 -16.14 5.22 -2.32
CA VAL A 141 -14.74 5.17 -1.89
C VAL A 141 -14.60 5.81 -0.52
N GLU A 142 -14.21 5.02 0.47
CA GLU A 142 -14.01 5.49 1.84
C GLU A 142 -12.58 5.97 2.11
N GLY A 143 -11.60 5.49 1.34
CA GLY A 143 -10.22 5.93 1.45
C GLY A 143 -9.36 5.34 0.34
N LEU A 144 -8.22 6.00 0.08
CA LEU A 144 -7.27 5.58 -0.96
C LEU A 144 -5.85 5.50 -0.40
N VAL A 145 -5.13 4.43 -0.75
CA VAL A 145 -3.67 4.33 -0.63
C VAL A 145 -3.10 4.37 -2.04
N LEU A 146 -2.36 5.43 -2.36
CA LEU A 146 -1.88 5.74 -3.70
C LEU A 146 -0.35 5.65 -3.72
N ILE A 147 0.17 4.55 -4.24
CA ILE A 147 1.60 4.26 -4.31
C ILE A 147 2.10 4.72 -5.69
N ASN A 148 3.13 5.57 -5.72
CA ASN A 148 3.74 6.08 -6.96
C ASN A 148 2.74 6.69 -7.95
N VAL A 149 1.71 7.37 -7.44
CA VAL A 149 0.72 8.05 -8.31
C VAL A 149 1.35 9.21 -9.08
N ASP A 150 1.00 9.31 -10.36
CA ASP A 150 1.30 10.46 -11.19
C ASP A 150 -0.02 11.06 -11.71
N PRO A 151 -0.40 12.28 -11.26
CA PRO A 151 -1.66 12.91 -11.65
C PRO A 151 -1.58 13.61 -13.01
N CYS A 152 -0.39 13.74 -13.59
CA CYS A 152 -0.13 14.58 -14.76
C CYS A 152 -0.31 13.81 -16.07
N ALA A 153 -0.54 14.55 -17.16
CA ALA A 153 -0.68 14.02 -18.52
C ALA A 153 0.67 13.74 -19.23
N GLU A 154 1.80 13.81 -18.52
CA GLU A 154 3.10 13.66 -19.15
C GLU A 154 3.33 12.22 -19.64
N GLY A 155 3.82 12.12 -20.88
CA GLY A 155 4.14 10.85 -21.51
C GLY A 155 5.30 10.16 -20.78
N TRP A 156 5.03 9.04 -20.13
CA TRP A 156 6.01 8.31 -19.32
C TRP A 156 7.03 7.54 -20.19
N ILE A 157 6.66 7.12 -21.40
CA ILE A 157 7.53 6.33 -22.29
C ILE A 157 8.75 7.13 -22.73
N ASP A 158 8.57 8.36 -23.22
CA ASP A 158 9.68 9.21 -23.67
C ASP A 158 10.59 9.60 -22.50
N TRP A 159 9.98 9.87 -21.34
CA TRP A 159 10.71 10.08 -20.09
C TRP A 159 11.55 8.85 -19.72
N ALA A 160 10.97 7.64 -19.73
CA ALA A 160 11.67 6.40 -19.39
C ALA A 160 12.78 6.08 -20.39
N ALA A 161 12.51 6.27 -21.70
CA ALA A 161 13.50 6.10 -22.75
C ALA A 161 14.68 7.07 -22.59
N SER A 162 14.44 8.30 -22.14
CA SER A 162 15.50 9.29 -21.88
C SER A 162 16.44 8.88 -20.74
N LYS A 163 15.96 8.09 -19.78
CA LYS A 163 16.73 7.59 -18.63
C LYS A 163 17.57 6.35 -18.97
N LEU A 164 17.27 5.68 -20.08
CA LEU A 164 17.84 4.40 -20.49
C LEU A 164 18.92 4.51 -21.57
N SER A 165 19.62 5.65 -21.71
CA SER A 165 20.60 5.86 -22.79
C SER A 165 21.64 4.72 -22.84
N GLY A 166 21.48 3.79 -23.79
CA GLY A 166 22.33 2.59 -23.96
C GLY A 166 21.60 1.24 -23.89
N TRP A 167 20.34 1.18 -23.45
CA TRP A 167 19.53 -0.06 -23.46
C TRP A 167 18.67 -0.17 -24.73
N THR A 168 18.37 -1.40 -25.17
CA THR A 168 17.49 -1.64 -26.31
C THR A 168 16.09 -1.09 -26.06
N SER A 169 15.40 -0.58 -27.09
CA SER A 169 14.04 -0.03 -27.03
C SER A 169 12.95 -1.10 -26.87
N ASN A 170 13.18 -2.10 -26.01
CA ASN A 170 12.21 -3.14 -25.74
C ASN A 170 11.24 -2.67 -24.63
N LEU A 171 9.96 -3.02 -24.75
CA LEU A 171 8.90 -2.62 -23.82
C LEU A 171 9.21 -3.02 -22.37
N VAL A 172 9.82 -4.19 -22.17
CA VAL A 172 10.25 -4.66 -20.85
C VAL A 172 11.23 -3.69 -20.20
N ASP A 173 12.23 -3.21 -20.94
CA ASP A 173 13.24 -2.27 -20.41
C ASP A 173 12.61 -0.94 -20.01
N VAL A 174 11.71 -0.43 -20.85
CA VAL A 174 10.97 0.81 -20.62
C VAL A 174 10.10 0.71 -19.36
N ILE A 175 9.41 -0.41 -19.16
CA ILE A 175 8.63 -0.68 -17.94
C ILE A 175 9.54 -0.81 -16.71
N MET A 176 10.70 -1.46 -16.84
CA MET A 176 11.64 -1.56 -15.73
C MET A 176 12.14 -0.18 -15.28
N ALA A 177 12.38 0.75 -16.20
CA ALA A 177 12.75 2.13 -15.87
C ALA A 177 11.60 2.99 -15.32
N HIS A 178 10.35 2.61 -15.60
CA HIS A 178 9.18 3.21 -14.96
C HIS A 178 9.11 2.82 -13.48
N HIS A 179 9.38 1.56 -13.15
CA HIS A 179 9.32 1.08 -11.77
C HIS A 179 10.54 1.47 -10.96
N PHE A 180 11.75 1.28 -11.49
CA PHE A 180 12.98 1.31 -10.70
C PHE A 180 13.90 2.46 -11.10
N SER A 181 14.58 3.03 -10.11
CA SER A 181 15.66 3.98 -10.34
C SER A 181 16.86 3.33 -11.03
N THR A 182 17.71 4.15 -11.66
CA THR A 182 18.95 3.66 -12.31
C THR A 182 19.86 2.91 -11.33
N ASP A 183 19.94 3.37 -10.09
CA ASP A 183 20.75 2.73 -9.05
C ASP A 183 20.16 1.36 -8.69
N GLU A 184 18.84 1.27 -8.45
CA GLU A 184 18.15 0.00 -8.18
C GLU A 184 18.31 -1.02 -9.30
N LEU A 185 18.23 -0.57 -10.57
CA LEU A 185 18.41 -1.42 -11.75
C LEU A 185 19.79 -2.07 -11.82
N THR A 186 20.80 -1.47 -11.19
CA THR A 186 22.19 -1.98 -11.20
C THR A 186 22.57 -2.74 -9.94
N GLU A 187 22.03 -2.37 -8.79
CA GLU A 187 22.43 -2.91 -7.48
C GLU A 187 21.63 -4.14 -7.05
N ASN A 188 20.33 -4.22 -7.33
CA ASN A 188 19.46 -5.27 -6.80
C ASN A 188 19.12 -6.36 -7.83
N GLN A 189 20.15 -7.13 -8.22
CA GLN A 189 20.06 -8.03 -9.37
C GLN A 189 18.96 -9.12 -9.25
N GLU A 190 18.69 -9.64 -8.06
CA GLU A 190 17.68 -10.71 -7.88
C GLU A 190 16.25 -10.18 -8.06
N LEU A 191 15.90 -9.07 -7.40
CA LEU A 191 14.58 -8.45 -7.53
C LEU A 191 14.35 -8.00 -8.97
N ILE A 192 15.31 -7.31 -9.55
CA ILE A 192 15.25 -6.78 -10.92
C ILE A 192 15.10 -7.92 -11.93
N GLN A 193 15.88 -9.00 -11.79
CA GLN A 193 15.77 -10.15 -12.69
C GLN A 193 14.41 -10.86 -12.56
N THR A 194 13.87 -10.96 -11.33
CA THR A 194 12.56 -11.56 -11.09
C THR A 194 11.45 -10.78 -11.79
N TYR A 195 11.41 -9.45 -11.61
CA TYR A 195 10.41 -8.61 -12.28
C TYR A 195 10.60 -8.57 -13.79
N ARG A 196 11.84 -8.53 -14.27
CA ARG A 196 12.14 -8.57 -15.71
C ARG A 196 11.62 -9.85 -16.36
N LEU A 197 11.83 -11.00 -15.73
CA LEU A 197 11.31 -12.28 -16.22
C LEU A 197 9.78 -12.31 -16.16
N HIS A 198 9.18 -11.86 -15.06
CA HIS A 198 7.73 -11.78 -14.91
C HIS A 198 7.09 -10.94 -16.02
N ILE A 199 7.57 -9.70 -16.21
CA ILE A 199 7.06 -8.78 -17.25
C ILE A 199 7.20 -9.41 -18.64
N ALA A 200 8.30 -10.15 -18.89
CA ALA A 200 8.58 -10.72 -20.21
C ALA A 200 7.83 -12.03 -20.50
N GLN A 201 7.46 -12.82 -19.48
CA GLN A 201 6.99 -14.20 -19.64
C GLN A 201 5.56 -14.43 -19.13
N ASP A 202 5.17 -13.77 -18.03
CA ASP A 202 3.92 -14.09 -17.33
C ASP A 202 2.75 -13.21 -17.81
N ILE A 203 3.06 -12.10 -18.50
CA ILE A 203 2.09 -11.17 -19.06
C ILE A 203 2.12 -11.24 -20.59
N ASN A 204 0.94 -11.26 -21.21
CA ASN A 204 0.80 -11.21 -22.66
C ASN A 204 1.35 -9.89 -23.21
N GLN A 205 2.39 -9.95 -24.04
CA GLN A 205 3.11 -8.76 -24.52
C GLN A 205 2.25 -7.85 -25.42
N ASP A 206 1.35 -8.42 -26.22
CA ASP A 206 0.46 -7.63 -27.09
C ASP A 206 -0.56 -6.85 -26.24
N ASN A 207 -1.13 -7.50 -25.23
CA ASN A 207 -2.05 -6.86 -24.29
C ASN A 207 -1.34 -5.82 -23.42
N LEU A 208 -0.10 -6.10 -23.00
CA LEU A 208 0.71 -5.19 -22.21
C LEU A 208 1.00 -3.90 -22.98
N ALA A 209 1.34 -4.00 -24.27
CA ALA A 209 1.55 -2.82 -25.12
C ALA A 209 0.30 -1.93 -25.19
N LEU A 210 -0.90 -2.53 -25.24
CA LEU A 210 -2.16 -1.80 -25.22
C LEU A 210 -2.38 -1.07 -23.89
N PHE A 211 -2.12 -1.72 -22.75
CA PHE A 211 -2.28 -1.11 -21.44
C PHE A 211 -1.26 0.03 -21.21
N CYS A 212 0.00 -0.20 -21.58
CA CYS A 212 1.04 0.84 -21.60
C CYS A 212 0.66 2.03 -22.47
N GLY A 213 0.08 1.78 -23.65
CA GLY A 213 -0.46 2.82 -24.54
C GLY A 213 -1.59 3.61 -23.87
N SER A 214 -2.52 2.95 -23.19
CA SER A 214 -3.59 3.62 -22.43
C SER A 214 -3.03 4.54 -21.34
N TYR A 215 -2.04 4.07 -20.59
CA TYR A 215 -1.40 4.89 -19.55
C TYR A 215 -0.57 6.05 -20.10
N GLN A 216 0.10 5.84 -21.25
CA GLN A 216 0.87 6.88 -21.95
C GLN A 216 0.00 8.09 -22.33
N TYR A 217 -1.25 7.84 -22.76
CA TYR A 217 -2.17 8.88 -23.20
C TYR A 217 -3.19 9.28 -22.12
N ARG A 218 -2.88 9.04 -20.83
CA ARG A 218 -3.71 9.51 -19.73
C ARG A 218 -3.80 11.03 -19.73
N ARG A 219 -4.94 11.55 -19.25
CA ARG A 219 -5.14 12.99 -19.08
C ARG A 219 -4.74 13.43 -17.68
N ASP A 220 -4.63 14.74 -17.48
CA ASP A 220 -4.44 15.27 -16.14
C ASP A 220 -5.65 14.89 -15.26
N LEU A 221 -5.43 14.61 -13.98
CA LEU A 221 -6.54 14.28 -13.06
C LEU A 221 -7.47 15.48 -12.81
N GLU A 222 -7.02 16.68 -13.14
CA GLU A 222 -7.73 17.95 -12.95
C GLU A 222 -8.13 18.18 -11.48
N ILE A 223 -7.28 17.68 -10.56
CA ILE A 223 -7.43 17.90 -9.13
C ILE A 223 -6.77 19.21 -8.72
N GLU A 224 -7.42 19.96 -7.84
CA GLU A 224 -6.89 21.20 -7.29
C GLU A 224 -7.07 21.23 -5.78
N ARG A 225 -6.13 21.91 -5.09
CA ARG A 225 -6.17 22.01 -3.63
C ARG A 225 -7.27 23.01 -3.23
N PRO A 226 -8.25 22.61 -2.40
CA PRO A 226 -9.23 23.54 -1.87
C PRO A 226 -8.55 24.61 -1.02
N ILE A 227 -9.05 25.83 -1.13
CA ILE A 227 -8.70 26.96 -0.27
C ILE A 227 -9.83 27.16 0.74
N VAL A 228 -9.47 27.06 2.01
CA VAL A 228 -10.42 27.14 3.13
C VAL A 228 -11.21 28.44 3.09
N GLY A 229 -12.54 28.33 3.11
CA GLY A 229 -13.46 29.47 3.08
C GLY A 229 -13.68 30.11 1.70
N LEU A 230 -13.10 29.57 0.62
CA LEU A 230 -13.29 30.08 -0.74
C LEU A 230 -13.99 29.10 -1.69
N ASN A 231 -13.45 27.90 -1.86
CA ASN A 231 -13.89 26.98 -2.93
C ASN A 231 -13.97 25.51 -2.49
N GLU A 232 -14.06 25.23 -1.19
CA GLU A 232 -14.05 23.86 -0.62
C GLU A 232 -15.13 22.95 -1.24
N ASP A 233 -16.30 23.50 -1.54
CA ASP A 233 -17.45 22.73 -2.07
C ASP A 233 -17.49 22.67 -3.61
N THR A 234 -16.64 23.44 -4.30
CA THR A 234 -16.67 23.60 -5.77
C THR A 234 -15.44 23.05 -6.47
N VAL A 235 -14.33 22.88 -5.75
CA VAL A 235 -13.09 22.38 -6.34
C VAL A 235 -13.18 20.89 -6.63
N ASN A 236 -12.64 20.46 -7.76
CA ASN A 236 -12.49 19.04 -8.06
C ASN A 236 -11.31 18.47 -7.26
N THR A 237 -11.59 17.68 -6.24
CA THR A 237 -10.56 17.05 -5.39
C THR A 237 -11.12 15.82 -4.70
N LEU A 238 -10.25 15.00 -4.11
CA LEU A 238 -10.69 13.83 -3.35
C LEU A 238 -11.45 14.23 -2.08
N THR A 239 -12.64 13.66 -1.91
CA THR A 239 -13.47 13.85 -0.72
C THR A 239 -13.13 12.87 0.41
N CYS A 240 -12.58 11.70 0.07
CA CYS A 240 -12.14 10.67 1.00
C CYS A 240 -10.70 10.95 1.51
N PRO A 241 -10.31 10.39 2.67
CA PRO A 241 -8.92 10.33 3.09
C PRO A 241 -8.02 9.67 2.04
N ALA A 242 -6.80 10.16 1.90
CA ALA A 242 -5.81 9.61 0.99
C ALA A 242 -4.43 9.49 1.66
N LEU A 243 -3.80 8.32 1.53
CA LEU A 243 -2.42 8.07 1.92
C LEU A 243 -1.57 7.95 0.65
N LEU A 244 -0.76 8.95 0.38
CA LEU A 244 0.21 8.93 -0.71
C LEU A 244 1.50 8.26 -0.23
N VAL A 245 2.02 7.30 -0.98
CA VAL A 245 3.21 6.54 -0.62
C VAL A 245 4.22 6.57 -1.76
N VAL A 246 5.47 6.84 -1.44
CA VAL A 246 6.57 6.80 -2.41
C VAL A 246 7.88 6.42 -1.72
N GLY A 247 8.73 5.66 -2.40
CA GLY A 247 10.10 5.42 -1.96
C GLY A 247 10.96 6.67 -2.09
N ASP A 248 11.95 6.87 -1.22
CA ASP A 248 12.82 8.05 -1.29
C ASP A 248 13.72 8.12 -2.52
N THR A 249 14.06 6.97 -3.11
CA THR A 249 14.80 6.83 -4.37
C THR A 249 13.91 6.47 -5.57
N SER A 250 12.59 6.43 -5.40
CA SER A 250 11.66 6.08 -6.50
C SER A 250 11.72 7.11 -7.64
N PRO A 251 11.59 6.69 -8.90
CA PRO A 251 11.45 7.64 -10.00
C PRO A 251 10.17 8.50 -9.94
N ALA A 252 9.16 8.08 -9.16
CA ALA A 252 7.88 8.76 -9.03
C ALA A 252 7.84 9.85 -7.94
N VAL A 253 8.96 10.15 -7.24
CA VAL A 253 8.99 11.10 -6.12
C VAL A 253 8.40 12.46 -6.48
N GLU A 254 8.82 13.04 -7.62
CA GLU A 254 8.35 14.35 -8.05
C GLU A 254 6.85 14.36 -8.35
N ALA A 255 6.37 13.33 -9.06
CA ALA A 255 4.96 13.20 -9.42
C ALA A 255 4.06 13.01 -8.19
N VAL A 256 4.49 12.22 -7.20
CA VAL A 256 3.73 12.02 -5.95
C VAL A 256 3.71 13.29 -5.10
N VAL A 257 4.82 14.03 -5.04
CA VAL A 257 4.88 15.33 -4.36
C VAL A 257 3.95 16.34 -5.03
N GLU A 258 3.90 16.34 -6.37
CA GLU A 258 2.96 17.17 -7.12
C GLU A 258 1.50 16.77 -6.87
N CYS A 259 1.19 15.47 -6.82
CA CYS A 259 -0.14 15.00 -6.41
C CYS A 259 -0.51 15.53 -5.02
N ASN A 260 0.41 15.45 -4.06
CA ASN A 260 0.20 15.98 -2.71
C ASN A 260 -0.05 17.51 -2.72
N SER A 261 0.65 18.25 -3.59
CA SER A 261 0.51 19.70 -3.73
C SER A 261 -0.91 20.11 -4.14
N ARG A 262 -1.58 19.25 -4.89
CA ARG A 262 -2.93 19.44 -5.44
C ARG A 262 -4.07 18.85 -4.59
N LEU A 263 -3.77 18.08 -3.55
CA LEU A 263 -4.79 17.48 -2.68
C LEU A 263 -5.05 18.31 -1.41
N ASN A 264 -6.19 18.03 -0.77
CA ASN A 264 -6.58 18.65 0.50
C ASN A 264 -5.69 18.15 1.66
N PRO A 265 -4.87 19.03 2.28
CA PRO A 265 -3.93 18.61 3.32
C PRO A 265 -4.59 18.13 4.61
N THR A 266 -5.88 18.41 4.83
CA THR A 266 -6.62 17.92 6.02
C THR A 266 -7.04 16.45 5.91
N LYS A 267 -7.06 15.91 4.68
CA LYS A 267 -7.49 14.54 4.38
C LYS A 267 -6.37 13.70 3.75
N THR A 268 -5.27 14.32 3.36
CA THR A 268 -4.16 13.67 2.67
C THR A 268 -2.92 13.61 3.54
N THR A 269 -2.29 12.43 3.60
CA THR A 269 -1.00 12.21 4.24
C THR A 269 0.01 11.75 3.19
N LEU A 270 1.21 12.34 3.18
CA LEU A 270 2.33 11.90 2.35
C LEU A 270 3.32 11.10 3.20
N LEU A 271 3.56 9.85 2.80
CA LEU A 271 4.55 8.95 3.39
C LEU A 271 5.69 8.72 2.40
N LYS A 272 6.82 9.38 2.65
CA LYS A 272 8.08 9.09 1.96
C LYS A 272 8.84 8.00 2.72
N MET A 273 8.98 6.82 2.12
CA MET A 273 9.60 5.65 2.75
C MET A 273 11.12 5.70 2.56
N ALA A 274 11.84 5.83 3.67
CA ALA A 274 13.31 5.83 3.66
C ALA A 274 13.89 4.47 3.25
N ASP A 275 15.03 4.51 2.55
CA ASP A 275 15.76 3.34 2.04
C ASP A 275 14.90 2.46 1.12
N CYS A 276 14.09 3.08 0.27
CA CYS A 276 13.12 2.39 -0.56
C CYS A 276 13.00 3.07 -1.92
N GLY A 277 13.00 2.31 -3.00
CA GLY A 277 12.77 2.86 -4.33
C GLY A 277 11.42 2.46 -4.91
N GLY A 278 11.45 1.79 -6.04
CA GLY A 278 10.33 1.63 -6.96
C GLY A 278 9.09 0.93 -6.42
N LEU A 279 9.24 -0.11 -5.61
CA LEU A 279 8.11 -0.96 -5.19
C LEU A 279 8.02 -1.08 -3.65
N PRO A 280 7.52 -0.04 -2.95
CA PRO A 280 7.46 -0.04 -1.49
C PRO A 280 6.69 -1.21 -0.88
N GLN A 281 5.64 -1.67 -1.56
CA GLN A 281 4.82 -2.81 -1.17
C GLN A 281 5.52 -4.17 -1.27
N VAL A 282 6.67 -4.23 -1.94
CA VAL A 282 7.47 -5.45 -2.11
C VAL A 282 8.76 -5.37 -1.30
N VAL A 283 9.42 -4.21 -1.32
CA VAL A 283 10.73 -4.02 -0.65
C VAL A 283 10.57 -3.79 0.86
N GLN A 284 9.54 -3.06 1.29
CA GLN A 284 9.30 -2.76 2.71
C GLN A 284 7.83 -3.04 3.14
N PRO A 285 7.30 -4.26 2.91
CA PRO A 285 5.89 -4.59 3.14
C PRO A 285 5.46 -4.40 4.59
N GLY A 286 6.33 -4.65 5.57
CA GLY A 286 6.00 -4.46 6.99
C GLY A 286 5.77 -2.99 7.38
N LYS A 287 6.62 -2.07 6.89
CA LYS A 287 6.41 -0.63 7.13
C LYS A 287 5.14 -0.13 6.44
N LEU A 288 4.86 -0.63 5.23
CA LEU A 288 3.64 -0.27 4.51
C LEU A 288 2.38 -0.85 5.18
N ALA A 289 2.43 -2.09 5.67
CA ALA A 289 1.34 -2.71 6.43
C ALA A 289 1.05 -1.93 7.73
N GLU A 290 2.08 -1.49 8.45
CA GLU A 290 1.92 -0.64 9.63
C GLU A 290 1.27 0.71 9.27
N ALA A 291 1.74 1.38 8.21
CA ALA A 291 1.16 2.62 7.74
C ALA A 291 -0.31 2.44 7.32
N PHE A 292 -0.62 1.36 6.60
CA PHE A 292 -1.98 1.02 6.22
C PHE A 292 -2.86 0.78 7.45
N LYS A 293 -2.36 0.07 8.48
CA LYS A 293 -3.09 -0.12 9.73
C LYS A 293 -3.47 1.20 10.39
N TYR A 294 -2.56 2.16 10.49
CA TYR A 294 -2.88 3.49 11.04
C TYR A 294 -3.90 4.24 10.19
N PHE A 295 -3.83 4.08 8.86
CA PHE A 295 -4.80 4.69 7.95
C PHE A 295 -6.22 4.14 8.16
N VAL A 296 -6.41 2.82 8.22
CA VAL A 296 -7.73 2.23 8.53
C VAL A 296 -8.21 2.57 9.95
N GLN A 297 -7.30 2.67 10.92
CA GLN A 297 -7.63 3.13 12.28
C GLN A 297 -8.12 4.57 12.31
N GLY A 298 -7.50 5.47 11.53
CA GLY A 298 -7.94 6.86 11.38
C GLY A 298 -9.36 6.98 10.81
N MET A 299 -9.80 6.00 10.02
CA MET A 299 -11.17 5.90 9.49
C MET A 299 -12.16 5.27 10.48
N GLY A 300 -11.71 4.85 11.66
CA GLY A 300 -12.54 4.22 12.70
C GLY A 300 -12.66 2.69 12.59
N TYR A 301 -11.89 2.06 11.70
CA TYR A 301 -11.83 0.60 11.59
C TYR A 301 -10.74 0.02 12.49
N MET A 302 -10.91 -1.22 12.95
CA MET A 302 -9.92 -1.93 13.78
C MET A 302 -9.39 -1.15 15.02
N PRO A 303 -10.27 -0.56 15.87
CA PRO A 303 -9.84 0.27 17.00
C PRO A 303 -9.11 -0.50 18.10
N THR A 304 -9.29 -1.83 18.16
CA THR A 304 -8.71 -2.71 19.20
C THR A 304 -7.42 -3.40 18.77
N SER A 305 -6.96 -3.21 17.52
CA SER A 305 -5.71 -3.80 17.05
C SER A 305 -4.52 -3.05 17.64
N GLY A 306 -3.75 -3.73 18.48
CA GLY A 306 -2.61 -3.15 19.17
C GLY A 306 -1.56 -2.56 18.22
N MET A 307 -0.86 -1.52 18.67
CA MET A 307 0.30 -0.99 17.96
C MET A 307 1.43 -2.02 18.01
N THR A 308 1.84 -2.55 16.85
CA THR A 308 2.84 -3.64 16.75
C THR A 308 4.16 -3.24 17.41
N ARG A 309 4.55 -1.95 17.31
CA ARG A 309 5.73 -1.39 17.98
C ARG A 309 5.59 -1.24 19.50
N LEU A 310 4.48 -0.74 20.02
CA LEU A 310 4.32 -0.60 21.49
C LEU A 310 4.19 -1.97 22.17
N ALA A 311 3.64 -2.97 21.49
CA ALA A 311 3.59 -4.34 22.00
C ALA A 311 4.98 -5.00 22.02
N ARG A 312 5.81 -4.81 20.97
CA ARG A 312 7.19 -5.33 20.94
C ARG A 312 8.16 -4.57 21.86
N SER A 313 7.90 -3.30 22.19
CA SER A 313 8.66 -2.58 23.23
C SER A 313 8.29 -3.01 24.67
N ARG A 314 7.28 -3.86 24.86
CA ARG A 314 7.01 -4.51 26.16
C ARG A 314 7.81 -5.82 26.29
N THR A 315 9.11 -5.79 26.04
CA THR A 315 10.02 -6.81 26.58
C THR A 315 10.25 -6.53 28.07
N THR A 316 9.44 -7.20 28.89
CA THR A 316 9.78 -7.71 30.23
C THR A 316 10.88 -6.96 31.00
N SER A 317 10.54 -5.85 31.65
CA SER A 317 11.22 -5.51 32.90
C SER A 317 10.81 -6.55 33.93
N SER A 318 11.55 -7.66 34.01
CA SER A 318 11.50 -8.60 35.12
C SER A 318 12.05 -7.89 36.36
N SER A 319 11.22 -7.09 37.02
CA SER A 319 11.47 -6.65 38.39
C SER A 319 11.29 -7.84 39.32
N SER A 320 12.37 -8.14 40.02
CA SER A 320 12.52 -9.14 41.07
C SER A 320 11.37 -9.14 42.09
N ILE A 321 10.71 -10.28 42.26
CA ILE A 321 10.05 -10.69 43.50
C ILE A 321 10.02 -12.22 43.52
N THR A 322 11.02 -12.82 44.17
CA THR A 322 10.91 -14.18 44.71
C THR A 322 10.68 -14.03 46.20
N SER A 323 9.41 -14.00 46.60
CA SER A 323 9.00 -14.07 48.00
C SER A 323 8.05 -15.25 48.14
N MET A 324 8.60 -16.43 48.47
CA MET A 324 7.82 -17.53 49.02
C MET A 324 8.64 -18.23 50.11
N ASP A 325 7.98 -18.38 51.25
CA ASP A 325 8.41 -18.85 52.55
C ASP A 325 9.29 -20.11 52.60
N SER A 326 10.21 -20.12 53.56
CA SER A 326 10.64 -21.35 54.23
C SER A 326 11.03 -21.05 55.68
N SER A 327 10.05 -21.28 56.54
CA SER A 327 10.15 -21.31 57.99
C SER A 327 11.10 -22.41 58.49
N ARG A 328 12.10 -22.05 59.33
CA ARG A 328 12.71 -22.94 60.33
C ARG A 328 13.50 -22.17 61.42
N SER A 329 12.88 -22.13 62.60
CA SER A 329 13.44 -22.38 63.95
C SER A 329 14.73 -21.72 64.47
N ARG A 330 14.54 -20.93 65.55
CA ARG A 330 15.27 -20.89 66.85
C ARG A 330 16.82 -20.93 66.86
N ASN A 331 17.45 -19.86 67.37
CA ASN A 331 18.10 -19.81 68.71
C ASN A 331 18.86 -18.49 68.98
N ASN A 332 18.51 -17.88 70.12
CA ASN A 332 19.35 -17.32 71.20
C ASN A 332 20.64 -16.48 70.98
N LEU A 333 20.70 -15.42 71.82
CA LEU A 333 21.83 -14.84 72.59
C LEU A 333 22.54 -13.55 72.10
N ASN A 334 22.20 -12.46 72.81
CA ASN A 334 23.04 -11.46 73.51
C ASN A 334 24.46 -11.08 73.03
N SER A 335 24.69 -9.76 72.99
CA SER A 335 25.78 -8.95 73.62
C SER A 335 26.35 -7.92 72.62
N LEU A 336 26.17 -6.60 72.82
CA LEU A 336 26.98 -5.66 73.63
C LEU A 336 28.40 -5.36 73.09
N LEU A 337 28.73 -4.06 73.12
CA LEU A 337 30.04 -3.36 72.99
C LEU A 337 30.34 -2.75 71.61
N GLU A 338 30.32 -1.41 71.46
CA GLU A 338 31.35 -0.39 71.81
C GLU A 338 32.51 -0.32 70.79
N GLY A 339 32.79 0.88 70.24
CA GLY A 339 34.02 1.12 69.50
C GLY A 339 33.98 2.26 68.47
N SER A 340 34.42 3.44 68.91
CA SER A 340 34.63 4.69 68.17
C SER A 340 35.63 4.62 66.99
N ALA A 341 35.43 5.45 65.95
CA ALA A 341 36.36 6.51 65.49
C ALA A 341 36.33 6.79 63.96
N MET A 342 36.02 8.05 63.65
CA MET A 342 36.57 8.97 62.62
C MET A 342 36.98 8.48 61.21
N GLY A 343 36.41 9.16 60.21
CA GLY A 343 36.95 9.29 58.86
C GLY A 343 36.06 10.16 57.97
N ALA A 344 36.29 11.48 58.00
CA ALA A 344 35.62 12.46 57.13
C ALA A 344 36.10 12.35 55.67
N LEU A 345 35.24 12.71 54.70
CA LEU A 345 35.52 13.66 53.61
C LEU A 345 34.29 13.82 52.69
N ASP A 346 33.84 15.07 52.59
CA ASP A 346 32.92 15.61 51.59
C ASP A 346 33.43 15.37 50.15
N ASN A 347 32.50 15.18 49.20
CA ASN A 347 32.66 15.75 47.85
C ASN A 347 31.34 15.81 47.06
N GLN A 348 30.79 17.03 47.03
CA GLN A 348 30.24 17.79 45.90
C GLN A 348 29.56 17.06 44.72
N ALA A 349 28.30 17.45 44.53
CA ALA A 349 27.53 17.28 43.30
C ALA A 349 28.04 18.18 42.16
N GLY A 350 28.30 17.59 41.00
CA GLY A 350 28.50 18.29 39.73
C GLY A 350 27.30 18.09 38.79
N PRO A 351 26.92 19.08 37.96
CA PRO A 351 25.74 19.00 37.10
C PRO A 351 26.03 18.21 35.82
N GLN A 352 25.11 17.30 35.44
CA GLN A 352 25.11 16.63 34.15
C GLN A 352 24.32 17.47 33.13
N THR A 353 24.99 17.88 32.06
CA THR A 353 24.43 18.52 30.87
C THR A 353 23.77 17.48 29.96
N MET A 354 22.51 17.72 29.55
CA MET A 354 21.83 17.01 28.46
C MET A 354 22.16 17.67 27.13
N GLU A 355 22.67 16.90 26.16
CA GLU A 355 22.72 17.30 24.75
C GLU A 355 21.43 16.87 24.04
N VAL A 356 20.86 17.79 23.27
CA VAL A 356 19.71 17.59 22.39
C VAL A 356 20.24 17.70 20.97
N SER A 357 20.15 16.62 20.19
CA SER A 357 20.50 16.63 18.77
C SER A 357 19.30 17.03 17.91
N CYS A 358 19.53 17.98 17.01
CA CYS A 358 18.62 18.40 15.94
C CYS A 358 18.47 17.33 14.86
#